data_AF-A0A1F6K3H6-F1
#
_entry.id   AF-A0A1F6K3H6-F1
#
_cell.length_a   1.000
_cell.length_b   1.000
_cell.length_c   1.000
_cell.angle_alpha   90.00
_cell.angle_beta   90.00
_cell.angle_gamma   90.00
#
_symmetry.space_group_name_H-M   'P 1'
#
loop_
_entity.id
_entity.type
_entity.pdbx_description
1 polymer ?
#
loop_
_entity_poly.entity_id
_entity_poly.type
_entity_poly.pdbx_seq_one_letter_code
_entity_poly.pdbx_strand_id
1 'polypeptide(L)'
;MRAADYLDFLKTVGKSKRLLRSGFVREQVVNPESVAEHSFRTGVIAMVFSDKVGNNLNKDKLIKMALIHDIGEIITGDVVVQRGEIIDLALRDSKEEQERIGIKEIFDQIQEGEIYAEIFEEMIARKSPEAKIFWQFDKLELALTALEYEEEQNKQLDEFFLDANTHMKEPLLKVILSQIIKSRKKEYRASLAKKLGEKV
;
A
#
# COMPACT_ATOMS: atom_id res chain seq x y z
N MET A 1 -25.02 -20.62 -2.72
CA MET A 1 -24.84 -19.17 -2.56
C MET A 1 -26.09 -18.44 -3.00
N ARG A 2 -26.52 -17.38 -2.30
CA ARG A 2 -27.66 -16.53 -2.67
C ARG A 2 -27.15 -15.19 -3.19
N ALA A 3 -27.92 -14.52 -4.05
CA ALA A 3 -27.60 -13.18 -4.53
C ALA A 3 -27.40 -12.14 -3.39
N ALA A 4 -28.07 -12.36 -2.25
CA ALA A 4 -27.89 -11.55 -1.05
C ALA A 4 -26.46 -11.62 -0.49
N ASP A 5 -25.80 -12.77 -0.58
CA ASP A 5 -24.45 -12.97 -0.04
C ASP A 5 -23.43 -12.11 -0.84
N TYR A 6 -23.58 -12.03 -2.16
CA TYR A 6 -22.80 -11.11 -3.01
C TYR A 6 -23.09 -9.63 -2.71
N LEU A 7 -24.34 -9.26 -2.42
CA LEU A 7 -24.68 -7.89 -2.05
C LEU A 7 -23.99 -7.48 -0.74
N ASP A 8 -23.95 -8.38 0.24
CA ASP A 8 -23.34 -8.11 1.54
C ASP A 8 -21.80 -8.07 1.43
N PHE A 9 -21.19 -8.92 0.61
CA PHE A 9 -19.78 -8.81 0.24
C PHE A 9 -19.47 -7.44 -0.40
N LEU A 10 -20.22 -7.04 -1.42
CA LEU A 10 -19.99 -5.77 -2.13
C LEU A 10 -20.19 -4.55 -1.21
N LYS A 11 -21.17 -4.60 -0.30
CA LYS A 11 -21.35 -3.56 0.74
C LYS A 11 -20.17 -3.51 1.70
N THR A 12 -19.64 -4.67 2.08
CA THR A 12 -18.50 -4.78 2.99
C THR A 12 -17.26 -4.18 2.35
N VAL A 13 -16.90 -4.59 1.14
CA VAL A 13 -15.80 -4.00 0.37
C VAL A 13 -16.01 -2.49 0.20
N GLY A 14 -17.25 -2.04 -0.05
CA GLY A 14 -17.59 -0.63 -0.20
C GLY A 14 -17.27 0.25 1.03
N LYS A 15 -17.07 -0.34 2.23
CA LYS A 15 -16.66 0.41 3.42
C LYS A 15 -15.26 1.01 3.29
N SER A 16 -14.36 0.41 2.50
CA SER A 16 -12.99 0.93 2.28
C SER A 16 -12.98 2.32 1.67
N LYS A 17 -14.04 2.70 0.92
CA LYS A 17 -14.22 4.05 0.36
C LYS A 17 -14.37 5.16 1.40
N ARG A 18 -14.62 4.79 2.67
CA ARG A 18 -14.81 5.72 3.79
C ARG A 18 -13.72 5.56 4.87
N LEU A 19 -12.82 4.61 4.68
CA LEU A 19 -11.68 4.41 5.56
C LEU A 19 -10.53 5.24 5.02
N LEU A 20 -10.18 6.32 5.73
CA LEU A 20 -9.12 7.24 5.33
C LEU A 20 -7.75 6.68 5.70
N ARG A 21 -6.73 7.01 4.90
CA ARG A 21 -5.35 6.62 5.18
C ARG A 21 -4.80 7.33 6.42
N SER A 22 -4.69 6.62 7.53
CA SER A 22 -4.32 7.09 8.86
C SER A 22 -2.96 7.78 8.90
N GLY A 23 -2.02 7.36 8.04
CA GLY A 23 -0.75 8.06 7.87
C GLY A 23 -0.94 9.53 7.50
N PHE A 24 -1.74 9.82 6.48
CA PHE A 24 -2.02 11.19 6.03
C PHE A 24 -2.94 11.96 6.99
N VAL A 25 -3.89 11.28 7.63
CA VAL A 25 -4.72 11.86 8.70
C VAL A 25 -3.84 12.38 9.84
N ARG A 26 -2.84 11.61 10.28
CA ARG A 26 -1.90 12.02 11.33
C ARG A 26 -1.11 13.27 10.95
N GLU A 27 -0.64 13.34 9.72
CA GLU A 27 0.06 14.52 9.19
C GLU A 27 -0.88 15.68 8.83
N GLN A 28 -2.15 15.57 9.23
CA GLN A 28 -3.19 16.58 9.09
C GLN A 28 -3.42 16.99 7.64
N VAL A 29 -3.23 16.06 6.70
CA VAL A 29 -3.60 16.27 5.29
C VAL A 29 -5.10 16.52 5.23
N VAL A 30 -5.49 17.56 4.51
CA VAL A 30 -6.90 17.89 4.27
C VAL A 30 -7.43 16.96 3.18
N ASN A 31 -8.59 16.33 3.43
CA ASN A 31 -9.20 15.35 2.52
C ASN A 31 -8.21 14.25 2.09
N PRO A 32 -7.62 13.50 3.03
CA PRO A 32 -6.72 12.42 2.68
C PRO A 32 -7.48 11.33 1.92
N GLU A 33 -6.75 10.59 1.09
CA GLU A 33 -7.29 9.49 0.32
C GLU A 33 -7.88 8.40 1.23
N SER A 34 -8.82 7.66 0.67
CA SER A 34 -9.33 6.42 1.23
C SER A 34 -8.45 5.23 0.87
N VAL A 35 -8.57 4.15 1.65
CA VAL A 35 -7.95 2.85 1.36
C VAL A 35 -8.35 2.32 -0.03
N ALA A 36 -9.56 2.63 -0.49
CA ALA A 36 -10.00 2.26 -1.83
C ALA A 36 -9.24 3.01 -2.95
N GLU A 37 -8.92 4.29 -2.74
CA GLU A 37 -8.16 5.11 -3.71
C GLU A 37 -6.71 4.64 -3.81
N HIS A 38 -6.07 4.40 -2.65
CA HIS A 38 -4.74 3.78 -2.55
C HIS A 38 -4.69 2.44 -3.31
N SER A 39 -5.64 1.55 -3.03
CA SER A 39 -5.72 0.22 -3.67
C SER A 39 -5.96 0.31 -5.18
N PHE A 40 -6.76 1.28 -5.63
CA PHE A 40 -7.00 1.51 -7.05
C PHE A 40 -5.71 1.88 -7.78
N ARG A 41 -4.97 2.87 -7.29
CA ARG A 41 -3.73 3.31 -7.96
C ARG A 41 -2.63 2.26 -7.83
N THR A 42 -2.54 1.54 -6.71
CA THR A 42 -1.66 0.38 -6.57
C THR A 42 -1.98 -0.69 -7.61
N GLY A 43 -3.26 -0.95 -7.89
CA GLY A 43 -3.71 -1.84 -8.96
C GLY A 43 -3.27 -1.39 -10.36
N VAL A 44 -3.34 -0.08 -10.64
CA VAL A 44 -2.84 0.51 -11.89
C VAL A 44 -1.32 0.34 -12.01
N ILE A 45 -0.57 0.57 -10.93
CA ILE A 45 0.87 0.35 -10.87
C ILE A 45 1.19 -1.12 -11.18
N ALA A 46 0.52 -2.06 -10.51
CA ALA A 46 0.69 -3.48 -10.76
C ALA A 46 0.41 -3.83 -12.24
N MET A 47 -0.68 -3.31 -12.81
CA MET A 47 -1.06 -3.56 -14.21
C MET A 47 -0.01 -3.08 -15.22
N VAL A 48 0.58 -1.90 -14.99
CA VAL A 48 1.51 -1.26 -15.93
C VAL A 48 2.94 -1.78 -15.77
N PHE A 49 3.36 -2.05 -14.55
CA PHE A 49 4.77 -2.33 -14.25
C PHE A 49 5.11 -3.81 -14.15
N SER A 50 4.15 -4.72 -13.95
CA SER A 50 4.45 -6.16 -13.78
C SER A 50 5.28 -6.78 -14.90
N ASP A 51 5.12 -6.33 -16.16
CA ASP A 51 5.90 -6.84 -17.30
C ASP A 51 7.27 -6.16 -17.45
N LYS A 52 7.56 -5.15 -16.61
CA LYS A 52 8.75 -4.29 -16.70
C LYS A 52 9.72 -4.51 -15.54
N VAL A 53 9.32 -5.32 -14.57
CA VAL A 53 10.06 -5.57 -13.33
C VAL A 53 10.08 -7.05 -13.04
N GLY A 54 11.08 -7.50 -12.27
CA GLY A 54 11.25 -8.91 -11.95
C GLY A 54 11.36 -9.81 -13.19
N ASN A 55 11.31 -11.12 -12.96
CA ASN A 55 11.36 -12.12 -14.03
C ASN A 55 10.11 -12.99 -13.96
N ASN A 56 9.37 -13.08 -15.07
CA ASN A 56 8.20 -13.95 -15.23
C ASN A 56 7.14 -13.82 -14.11
N LEU A 57 6.87 -12.59 -13.67
CA LEU A 57 5.84 -12.33 -12.66
C LEU A 57 4.43 -12.58 -13.21
N ASN A 58 3.55 -13.11 -12.37
CA ASN A 58 2.13 -13.20 -12.71
C ASN A 58 1.42 -11.85 -12.48
N LYS A 59 1.21 -11.09 -13.56
CA LYS A 59 0.51 -9.79 -13.53
C LYS A 59 -0.89 -9.88 -12.93
N ASP A 60 -1.69 -10.87 -13.34
CA ASP A 60 -3.08 -11.00 -12.85
C ASP A 60 -3.11 -11.24 -11.34
N LYS A 61 -2.15 -12.02 -10.82
CA LYS A 61 -1.99 -12.20 -9.38
C LYS A 61 -1.59 -10.89 -8.69
N LEU A 62 -0.67 -10.11 -9.26
CA LEU A 62 -0.25 -8.83 -8.69
C LEU A 62 -1.37 -7.79 -8.65
N ILE A 63 -2.20 -7.72 -9.70
CA ILE A 63 -3.40 -6.86 -9.71
C ILE A 63 -4.37 -7.32 -8.62
N LYS A 64 -4.59 -8.64 -8.47
CA LYS A 64 -5.45 -9.17 -7.40
C LYS A 64 -4.90 -8.84 -6.01
N MET A 65 -3.60 -9.04 -5.77
CA MET A 65 -2.94 -8.63 -4.51
C MET A 65 -3.20 -7.14 -4.24
N ALA A 66 -2.94 -6.26 -5.22
CA ALA A 66 -3.15 -4.83 -5.07
C ALA A 66 -4.59 -4.42 -4.76
N LEU A 67 -5.59 -5.10 -5.32
CA LEU A 67 -6.99 -4.79 -5.06
C LEU A 67 -7.49 -5.32 -3.71
N ILE A 68 -6.85 -6.36 -3.16
CA ILE A 68 -7.32 -7.01 -1.91
C ILE A 68 -6.46 -6.74 -0.68
N HIS A 69 -5.25 -6.20 -0.85
CA HIS A 69 -4.26 -6.12 0.24
C HIS A 69 -4.74 -5.39 1.49
N ASP A 70 -5.52 -4.32 1.33
CA ASP A 70 -6.04 -3.55 2.46
C ASP A 70 -7.54 -3.82 2.71
N ILE A 71 -8.14 -4.86 2.13
CA ILE A 71 -9.53 -5.23 2.45
C ILE A 71 -9.67 -5.61 3.93
N GLY A 72 -8.63 -6.21 4.53
CA GLY A 72 -8.59 -6.52 5.95
C GLY A 72 -8.74 -5.29 6.85
N GLU A 73 -8.35 -4.11 6.37
CA GLU A 73 -8.43 -2.85 7.11
C GLU A 73 -9.87 -2.40 7.37
N ILE A 74 -10.86 -2.99 6.69
CA ILE A 74 -12.27 -2.81 7.02
C ILE A 74 -12.57 -3.30 8.45
N ILE A 75 -11.79 -4.26 8.96
CA ILE A 75 -11.93 -4.84 10.30
C ILE A 75 -11.03 -4.13 11.31
N THR A 76 -9.75 -3.93 10.97
CA THR A 76 -8.73 -3.40 11.88
C THR A 76 -8.69 -1.86 11.90
N GLY A 77 -9.22 -1.21 10.87
CA GLY A 77 -8.86 0.16 10.50
C GLY A 77 -7.48 0.21 9.83
N ASP A 78 -7.15 1.34 9.18
CA ASP A 78 -5.79 1.54 8.66
C ASP A 78 -4.83 1.80 9.84
N VAL A 79 -4.18 0.74 10.30
CA VAL A 79 -3.24 0.80 11.43
C VAL A 79 -1.85 1.17 10.94
N VAL A 80 -1.32 2.29 11.43
CA VAL A 80 0.04 2.74 11.09
C VAL A 80 1.09 1.91 11.84
N VAL A 81 1.70 0.96 11.14
CA VAL A 81 2.76 0.07 11.67
C VAL A 81 4.19 0.59 11.46
N GLN A 82 4.38 1.53 10.54
CA GLN A 82 5.69 2.06 10.16
C GLN A 82 5.68 3.59 10.07
N ARG A 83 6.76 4.22 10.54
CA ARG A 83 7.00 5.66 10.46
C ARG A 83 8.44 5.92 10.05
N GLY A 84 8.63 6.35 8.81
CA GLY A 84 9.96 6.39 8.21
C GLY A 84 10.60 5.00 8.23
N GLU A 85 11.78 4.90 8.83
CA GLU A 85 12.56 3.66 8.91
C GLU A 85 12.18 2.78 10.12
N ILE A 86 11.30 3.26 11.01
CA ILE A 86 10.94 2.57 12.26
C ILE A 86 9.67 1.77 12.04
N ILE A 87 9.74 0.45 12.28
CA ILE A 87 8.61 -0.49 12.16
C ILE A 87 8.30 -1.09 13.54
N ASP A 88 7.05 -1.03 13.95
CA ASP A 88 6.54 -1.79 15.11
C ASP A 88 6.14 -3.19 14.65
N LEU A 89 7.05 -4.16 14.84
CA LEU A 89 6.85 -5.54 14.42
C LEU A 89 5.73 -6.23 15.19
N ALA A 90 5.57 -5.94 16.49
CA ALA A 90 4.52 -6.56 17.30
C ALA A 90 3.13 -6.07 16.88
N LEU A 91 3.01 -4.77 16.62
CA LEU A 91 1.77 -4.19 16.08
C LEU A 91 1.46 -4.72 14.69
N ARG A 92 2.47 -4.84 13.82
CA ARG A 92 2.30 -5.41 12.47
C ARG A 92 1.82 -6.85 12.53
N ASP A 93 2.47 -7.70 13.32
CA ASP A 93 2.11 -9.11 13.41
C ASP A 93 0.68 -9.27 13.99
N SER A 94 0.30 -8.44 14.97
CA SER A 94 -1.08 -8.40 15.49
C SER A 94 -2.10 -7.91 14.47
N LYS A 95 -1.77 -6.88 13.66
CA LYS A 95 -2.61 -6.37 12.58
C LYS A 95 -2.86 -7.46 11.54
N GLU A 96 -1.78 -8.07 11.05
CA GLU A 96 -1.85 -9.08 9.98
C GLU A 96 -2.63 -10.32 10.40
N GLU A 97 -2.55 -10.74 11.68
CA GLU A 97 -3.36 -11.85 12.19
C GLU A 97 -4.86 -11.51 12.19
N GLN A 98 -5.23 -10.31 12.61
CA GLN A 98 -6.63 -9.88 12.59
C GLN A 98 -7.16 -9.72 11.15
N GLU A 99 -6.33 -9.21 10.24
CA GLU A 99 -6.67 -9.06 8.83
C GLU A 99 -6.82 -10.39 8.13
N ARG A 100 -5.96 -11.37 8.42
CA ARG A 100 -6.08 -12.75 7.96
C ARG A 100 -7.45 -13.33 8.31
N ILE A 101 -7.86 -13.22 9.57
CA ILE A 101 -9.17 -13.71 10.03
C ILE A 101 -10.29 -12.97 9.29
N GLY A 102 -10.22 -11.63 9.24
CA GLY A 102 -11.23 -10.80 8.62
C GLY A 102 -11.39 -11.06 7.12
N ILE A 103 -10.29 -11.17 6.37
CA ILE A 103 -10.33 -11.46 4.93
C ILE A 103 -10.93 -12.82 4.66
N LYS A 104 -10.57 -13.83 5.46
CA LYS A 104 -11.20 -15.15 5.33
C LYS A 104 -12.72 -15.06 5.51
N GLU A 105 -13.19 -14.39 6.56
CA GLU A 105 -14.63 -14.19 6.80
C GLU A 105 -15.34 -13.38 5.70
N ILE A 106 -14.66 -12.39 5.13
CA ILE A 106 -15.20 -11.57 4.03
C ILE A 106 -15.34 -12.41 2.75
N PHE A 107 -14.31 -13.17 2.37
CA PHE A 107 -14.32 -13.93 1.14
C PHE A 107 -15.10 -15.24 1.22
N ASP A 108 -15.27 -15.83 2.41
CA ASP A 108 -16.15 -17.01 2.63
C ASP A 108 -17.63 -16.73 2.24
N GLN A 109 -18.01 -15.46 2.07
CA GLN A 109 -19.35 -15.05 1.60
C GLN A 109 -19.56 -15.29 0.10
N ILE A 110 -18.49 -15.47 -0.69
CA ILE A 110 -18.56 -15.62 -2.15
C ILE A 110 -17.98 -16.95 -2.64
N GLN A 111 -18.44 -17.40 -3.81
CA GLN A 111 -17.98 -18.65 -4.40
C GLN A 111 -16.52 -18.47 -4.84
N GLU A 112 -15.70 -19.49 -4.60
CA GLU A 112 -14.26 -19.45 -4.88
C GLU A 112 -13.52 -18.34 -4.12
N GLY A 113 -14.09 -17.89 -2.98
CA GLY A 113 -13.47 -16.92 -2.08
C GLY A 113 -12.10 -17.33 -1.55
N GLU A 114 -11.89 -18.64 -1.37
CA GLU A 114 -10.65 -19.26 -0.90
C GLU A 114 -9.42 -18.84 -1.72
N ILE A 115 -9.57 -18.67 -3.04
CA ILE A 115 -8.47 -18.23 -3.92
C ILE A 115 -7.95 -16.85 -3.51
N TYR A 116 -8.83 -15.94 -3.07
CA TYR A 116 -8.42 -14.60 -2.65
C TYR A 116 -7.78 -14.61 -1.26
N ALA A 117 -8.26 -15.48 -0.36
CA ALA A 117 -7.62 -15.70 0.94
C ALA A 117 -6.19 -16.26 0.75
N GLU A 118 -5.99 -17.21 -0.17
CA GLU A 118 -4.66 -17.73 -0.51
C GLU A 118 -3.73 -16.66 -1.09
N ILE A 119 -4.24 -15.80 -1.98
CA ILE A 119 -3.47 -14.66 -2.53
C ILE A 119 -3.07 -13.69 -1.41
N PHE A 120 -3.98 -13.42 -0.47
CA PHE A 120 -3.69 -12.58 0.68
C PHE A 120 -2.61 -13.18 1.59
N GLU A 121 -2.70 -14.49 1.89
CA GLU A 121 -1.68 -15.20 2.67
C GLU A 121 -0.31 -15.18 1.98
N GLU A 122 -0.26 -15.40 0.66
CA GLU A 122 1.00 -15.31 -0.10
C GLU A 122 1.63 -13.92 0.03
N MET A 123 0.80 -12.88 -0.06
CA MET A 123 1.21 -11.48 0.02
C MET A 123 1.80 -11.10 1.38
N ILE A 124 1.11 -11.41 2.48
CA ILE A 124 1.60 -11.09 3.84
C ILE A 124 2.82 -11.95 4.22
N ALA A 125 2.95 -13.15 3.65
CA ALA A 125 4.13 -13.99 3.85
C ALA A 125 5.41 -13.40 3.24
N ARG A 126 5.31 -12.48 2.25
CA ARG A 126 6.44 -11.72 1.67
C ARG A 126 7.58 -12.58 1.09
N LYS A 127 7.28 -13.82 0.71
CA LYS A 127 8.28 -14.80 0.26
C LYS A 127 8.35 -14.92 -1.26
N SER A 128 7.20 -14.92 -1.95
CA SER A 128 7.15 -15.08 -3.40
C SER A 128 7.71 -13.85 -4.13
N PRO A 129 8.16 -14.02 -5.39
CA PRO A 129 8.53 -12.89 -6.25
C PRO A 129 7.41 -11.85 -6.35
N GLU A 130 6.16 -12.30 -6.51
CA GLU A 130 4.97 -11.44 -6.58
C GLU A 130 4.75 -10.67 -5.27
N ALA A 131 4.79 -11.33 -4.11
CA ALA A 131 4.63 -10.63 -2.84
C ALA A 131 5.74 -9.58 -2.63
N LYS A 132 6.99 -9.90 -2.97
CA LYS A 132 8.13 -8.99 -2.81
C LYS A 132 8.05 -7.76 -3.71
N ILE A 133 7.55 -7.90 -4.93
CA ILE A 133 7.38 -6.76 -5.84
C ILE A 133 6.11 -5.98 -5.50
N PHE A 134 5.04 -6.65 -5.08
CA PHE A 134 3.79 -6.03 -4.66
C PHE A 134 4.04 -4.98 -3.56
N TRP A 135 4.76 -5.33 -2.49
CA TRP A 135 5.05 -4.37 -1.41
C TRP A 135 5.90 -3.18 -1.86
N GLN A 136 6.63 -3.30 -2.98
CA GLN A 136 7.31 -2.14 -3.57
C GLN A 136 6.35 -1.26 -4.39
N PHE A 137 5.33 -1.85 -5.02
CA PHE A 137 4.26 -1.08 -5.66
C PHE A 137 3.44 -0.30 -4.64
N ASP A 138 3.04 -0.94 -3.53
CA ASP A 138 2.35 -0.31 -2.41
C ASP A 138 3.12 0.92 -1.88
N LYS A 139 4.42 0.77 -1.65
CA LYS A 139 5.27 1.87 -1.17
C LYS A 139 5.57 2.94 -2.22
N LEU A 140 5.59 2.56 -3.50
CA LEU A 140 5.74 3.53 -4.58
C LEU A 140 4.50 4.41 -4.71
N GLU A 141 3.31 3.80 -4.60
CA GLU A 141 2.02 4.50 -4.55
C GLU A 141 2.05 5.53 -3.42
N LEU A 142 2.36 5.08 -2.19
CA LEU A 142 2.39 5.92 -1.00
C LEU A 142 3.29 7.15 -1.15
N ALA A 143 4.48 6.98 -1.73
CA ALA A 143 5.42 8.07 -1.96
C ALA A 143 4.93 9.06 -3.03
N LEU A 144 4.22 8.57 -4.05
CA LEU A 144 3.61 9.41 -5.07
C LEU A 144 2.45 10.24 -4.48
N THR A 145 1.56 9.62 -3.70
CA THR A 145 0.49 10.32 -2.98
C THR A 145 1.05 11.39 -2.05
N ALA A 146 2.12 11.07 -1.33
CA ALA A 146 2.80 12.05 -0.47
C ALA A 146 3.28 13.25 -1.27
N LEU A 147 3.94 13.06 -2.43
CA LEU A 147 4.37 14.16 -3.30
C LEU A 147 3.19 15.05 -3.72
N GLU A 148 2.08 14.45 -4.16
CA GLU A 148 0.88 15.19 -4.56
C GLU A 148 0.35 16.08 -3.42
N TYR A 149 0.30 15.56 -2.18
CA TYR A 149 -0.07 16.38 -1.03
C TYR A 149 0.96 17.45 -0.66
N GLU A 150 2.27 17.21 -0.86
CA GLU A 150 3.28 18.27 -0.66
C GLU A 150 3.08 19.43 -1.65
N GLU A 151 2.73 19.12 -2.89
CA GLU A 151 2.48 20.10 -3.97
C GLU A 151 1.18 20.88 -3.72
N GLU A 152 0.11 20.20 -3.36
CA GLU A 152 -1.22 20.80 -3.15
C GLU A 152 -1.34 21.55 -1.82
N GLN A 153 -0.74 21.02 -0.76
CA GLN A 153 -1.02 21.47 0.62
C GLN A 153 0.19 22.06 1.33
N ASN A 154 1.35 22.13 0.66
CA ASN A 154 2.59 22.69 1.21
C ASN A 154 2.99 22.07 2.55
N LYS A 155 2.78 20.76 2.68
CA LYS A 155 3.17 19.95 3.83
C LYS A 155 4.48 19.24 3.54
N GLN A 156 5.30 19.06 4.56
CA GLN A 156 6.53 18.28 4.47
C GLN A 156 6.28 16.88 5.00
N LEU A 157 6.34 15.88 4.12
CA LEU A 157 5.91 14.50 4.36
C LEU A 157 7.09 13.51 4.26
N ASP A 158 8.27 13.90 4.77
CA ASP A 158 9.51 13.11 4.63
C ASP A 158 9.41 11.65 5.05
N GLU A 159 8.60 11.35 6.07
CA GLU A 159 8.50 9.98 6.61
C GLU A 159 7.99 8.97 5.58
N PHE A 160 7.14 9.39 4.63
CA PHE A 160 6.62 8.51 3.58
C PHE A 160 7.69 8.18 2.54
N PHE A 161 8.57 9.15 2.24
CA PHE A 161 9.71 8.93 1.34
C PHE A 161 10.81 8.08 1.99
N LEU A 162 11.04 8.25 3.29
CA LEU A 162 11.94 7.39 4.06
C LEU A 162 11.44 5.94 4.06
N ASP A 163 10.16 5.74 4.36
CA ASP A 163 9.52 4.42 4.33
C ASP A 163 9.67 3.78 2.94
N ALA A 164 9.29 4.48 1.88
CA ALA A 164 9.42 3.97 0.52
C ALA A 164 10.86 3.62 0.15
N ASN A 165 11.84 4.43 0.56
CA ASN A 165 13.25 4.18 0.32
C ASN A 165 13.77 2.91 1.02
N THR A 166 13.29 2.62 2.23
CA THR A 166 13.65 1.39 2.98
C THR A 166 13.26 0.12 2.23
N HIS A 167 12.13 0.14 1.52
CA HIS A 167 11.59 -1.06 0.85
C HIS A 167 12.01 -1.19 -0.62
N MET A 168 12.37 -0.09 -1.28
CA MET A 168 12.62 -0.09 -2.71
C MET A 168 13.90 -0.83 -3.10
N LYS A 169 13.77 -1.92 -3.85
CA LYS A 169 14.89 -2.81 -4.26
C LYS A 169 15.02 -2.92 -5.77
N GLU A 170 13.90 -2.99 -6.47
CA GLU A 170 13.81 -3.18 -7.92
C GLU A 170 14.42 -1.98 -8.65
N PRO A 171 15.35 -2.20 -9.61
CA PRO A 171 16.08 -1.11 -10.26
C PRO A 171 15.18 -0.05 -10.92
N LEU A 172 14.16 -0.47 -11.67
CA LEU A 172 13.25 0.46 -12.33
C LEU A 172 12.46 1.28 -11.30
N LEU A 173 11.95 0.65 -10.26
CA LEU A 173 11.16 1.33 -9.23
C LEU A 173 12.02 2.30 -8.40
N LYS A 174 13.30 1.98 -8.15
CA LYS A 174 14.27 2.91 -7.55
C LYS A 174 14.46 4.17 -8.39
N VAL A 175 14.56 4.01 -9.72
CA VAL A 175 14.69 5.15 -10.63
C VAL A 175 13.44 6.02 -10.58
N ILE A 176 12.25 5.41 -10.58
CA ILE A 176 10.98 6.14 -10.46
C ILE A 176 10.90 6.88 -9.12
N LEU A 177 11.17 6.20 -8.00
CA LEU A 177 11.21 6.81 -6.68
C LEU A 177 12.19 8.00 -6.62
N SER A 178 13.35 7.88 -7.28
CA SER A 178 14.31 8.99 -7.39
C SER A 178 13.74 10.18 -8.16
N GLN A 179 12.92 9.97 -9.19
CA GLN A 179 12.23 11.06 -9.90
C GLN A 179 11.15 11.72 -9.04
N ILE A 180 10.39 10.92 -8.28
CA ILE A 180 9.43 11.43 -7.29
C ILE A 180 10.16 12.33 -6.29
N ILE A 181 11.25 11.85 -5.67
CA ILE A 181 12.04 12.62 -4.70
C ILE A 181 12.62 13.89 -5.34
N LYS A 182 13.11 13.82 -6.58
CA LYS A 182 13.67 14.98 -7.29
C LYS A 182 12.63 16.07 -7.57
N SER A 183 11.36 15.72 -7.69
CA SER A 183 10.25 16.63 -7.98
C SER A 183 9.84 17.45 -6.76
N ARG A 184 10.16 16.97 -5.55
CA ARG A 184 9.89 17.69 -4.29
C ARG A 184 10.58 19.06 -4.23
N LYS A 185 10.04 19.97 -3.42
CA LYS A 185 10.63 21.29 -3.16
C LYS A 185 12.08 21.16 -2.68
N LYS A 186 12.93 22.12 -3.05
CA LYS A 186 14.36 22.11 -2.72
C LYS A 186 14.62 21.93 -1.21
N GLU A 187 13.86 22.62 -0.37
CA GLU A 187 13.96 22.53 1.09
C GLU A 187 13.56 21.14 1.62
N TYR A 188 12.52 20.52 1.07
CA TYR A 188 12.08 19.17 1.47
C TYR A 188 13.10 18.11 1.05
N ARG A 189 13.69 18.24 -0.15
CA ARG A 189 14.80 17.38 -0.60
C ARG A 189 16.01 17.48 0.33
N ALA A 190 16.42 18.70 0.69
CA ALA A 190 17.53 18.91 1.60
C ALA A 190 17.26 18.31 3.00
N SER A 191 16.01 18.40 3.47
CA SER A 191 15.61 17.78 4.75
C SER A 191 15.66 16.26 4.70
N LEU A 192 15.14 15.65 3.63
CA LEU A 192 15.20 14.20 3.43
C LEU A 192 16.65 13.70 3.32
N ALA A 193 17.49 14.36 2.53
CA ALA A 193 18.90 14.01 2.38
C ALA A 193 19.62 14.01 3.74
N LYS A 194 19.35 15.01 4.59
CA LYS A 194 19.88 15.05 5.96
C LYS A 194 19.42 13.85 6.80
N LYS A 195 18.15 13.44 6.69
CA LYS A 195 17.61 12.28 7.41
C LYS A 195 18.20 10.96 6.92
N LEU A 196 18.50 10.86 5.63
CA LEU A 196 19.19 9.70 5.01
C LEU A 196 20.70 9.68 5.27
N GLY A 197 21.27 10.71 5.90
CA GLY A 197 22.71 10.82 6.13
C GLY A 197 23.52 11.18 4.87
N GLU A 198 22.87 11.68 3.83
CA GLU A 198 23.51 12.13 2.60
C GLU A 198 24.13 13.53 2.78
N LYS A 199 25.24 13.81 2.08
CA LYS A 199 25.82 15.16 2.06
C LYS A 199 24.93 16.04 1.16
N VAL A 200 24.30 17.06 1.76
CA VAL A 200 23.45 18.07 1.09
C VAL A 200 24.25 18.91 0.11
#